data_AF-A0A3N9MTC4-F1
#
_entry.id   AF-A0A3N9MTC4-F1
#
_cell.length_a   1.000
_cell.length_b   1.000
_cell.length_c   1.000
_cell.angle_alpha   90.00
_cell.angle_beta   90.00
_cell.angle_gamma   90.00
#
_symmetry.space_group_name_H-M   'P 1'
#
loop_
_entity.id
_entity.type
_entity.pdbx_description
1 polymer ?
#
loop_
_entity_poly.entity_id
_entity_poly.type
_entity_poly.pdbx_seq_one_letter_code
_entity_poly.pdbx_strand_id
1 'polypeptide(L)' 'MREVLTSGNSDKARKDGEEFVRLLSTPPDEGTLCSQCGSPIQPGKNFCSNCGQKIE' A
#
# COMPACT_ATOMS: atom_id res chain seq x y z
N MET A 1 45.57 -26.62 12.12
CA MET A 1 45.27 -25.17 12.11
C MET A 1 45.72 -24.58 10.79
N ARG A 2 44.86 -24.61 9.75
CA ARG A 2 45.07 -23.86 8.50
C ARG A 2 43.87 -24.00 7.56
N GLU A 3 42.77 -23.30 7.82
CA GLU A 3 41.67 -23.22 6.85
C GLU A 3 41.07 -21.79 6.81
N VAL A 4 41.52 -21.08 5.76
CA VAL A 4 40.83 -20.14 4.85
C VAL A 4 40.17 -18.85 5.37
N LEU A 5 40.88 -17.75 5.11
CA LEU A 5 40.35 -16.43 4.78
C LEU A 5 39.73 -16.46 3.37
N THR A 6 38.41 -16.48 3.23
CA THR A 6 37.71 -15.98 2.03
C THR A 6 36.22 -15.83 2.32
N SER A 7 35.75 -14.60 2.46
CA SER A 7 34.53 -14.08 1.81
C SER A 7 34.03 -12.81 2.51
N GLY A 8 34.72 -11.70 2.26
CA GLY A 8 34.01 -10.43 2.17
C GLY A 8 33.14 -10.49 0.93
N ASN A 9 31.82 -10.45 1.09
CA ASN A 9 30.89 -10.25 -0.01
C ASN A 9 30.19 -8.91 0.22
N SER A 10 30.75 -7.89 -0.40
CA SER A 10 30.45 -6.47 -0.27
C SER A 10 29.41 -6.05 -1.30
N ASP A 11 28.34 -6.81 -1.50
CA ASP A 11 27.56 -6.65 -2.74
C ASP A 11 26.07 -6.90 -2.53
N LYS A 12 25.39 -5.98 -1.83
CA LYS A 12 23.99 -5.70 -2.15
C LYS A 12 23.52 -4.28 -1.80
N ALA A 13 24.22 -3.29 -2.35
CA ALA A 13 23.58 -2.05 -2.75
C ALA A 13 22.62 -2.35 -3.92
N ARG A 14 21.40 -2.78 -3.61
CA ARG A 14 20.34 -3.04 -4.59
C ARG A 14 19.00 -2.78 -3.91
N LYS A 15 18.10 -1.91 -4.33
CA LYS A 15 17.95 -0.98 -5.46
C LYS A 15 16.70 -0.14 -5.12
N ASP A 16 16.74 1.16 -5.43
CA ASP A 16 15.63 1.96 -5.98
C ASP A 16 14.19 1.42 -5.74
N GLY A 17 13.56 1.86 -4.65
CA GLY A 17 12.16 1.56 -4.33
C GLY A 17 11.29 2.80 -4.07
N GLU A 18 11.81 4.00 -4.32
CA GLU A 18 11.14 5.27 -3.97
C GLU A 18 10.88 6.19 -5.18
N GLU A 19 11.08 5.71 -6.41
CA GLU A 19 10.83 6.51 -7.63
C GLU A 19 9.44 6.25 -8.24
N PHE A 20 8.63 5.34 -7.69
CA PHE A 20 7.30 5.07 -8.24
C PHE A 20 6.18 5.93 -7.64
N VAL A 21 6.43 6.62 -6.51
CA VAL A 21 5.41 7.34 -5.73
C VAL A 21 5.23 8.81 -6.18
N ARG A 22 5.59 9.15 -7.42
CA ARG A 22 5.44 10.52 -7.96
C ARG A 22 4.52 10.63 -9.18
N LEU A 23 4.12 9.52 -9.80
CA LEU A 23 3.29 9.53 -11.02
C LEU A 23 1.81 9.18 -10.81
N LEU A 24 1.44 8.64 -9.65
CA LEU A 24 0.04 8.43 -9.29
C LEU A 24 -0.26 9.15 -7.98
N SER A 25 -0.36 10.47 -8.07
CA SER A 25 -1.15 11.26 -7.12
C SER A 25 -2.62 10.84 -7.29
N THR A 26 -2.99 9.71 -6.67
CA THR A 26 -4.40 9.44 -6.40
C THR A 26 -4.92 10.62 -5.60
N PRO A 27 -5.96 11.34 -6.08
CA PRO A 27 -6.59 12.37 -5.28
C PRO A 27 -7.02 11.70 -3.96
N PRO A 28 -6.87 12.35 -2.80
CA PRO A 28 -7.41 11.82 -1.56
C PRO A 28 -8.93 11.73 -1.76
N ASP A 29 -9.37 10.54 -2.15
CA ASP A 29 -10.77 10.23 -2.35
C ASP A 29 -11.44 10.57 -1.02
N GLU A 30 -12.33 11.56 -1.00
CA GLU A 30 -13.16 11.90 0.13
C GLU A 30 -14.01 10.67 0.47
N GLY A 31 -13.42 9.80 1.28
CA GLY A 31 -13.97 8.52 1.67
C GLY A 31 -15.12 8.80 2.63
N THR A 32 -16.34 8.58 2.15
CA THR A 32 -17.52 8.61 3.02
C THR A 32 -17.42 7.40 3.94
N LEU A 33 -17.53 7.60 5.25
CA LEU A 33 -17.58 6.48 6.19
C LEU A 33 -18.96 5.85 6.16
N CYS A 34 -19.01 4.53 6.25
CA CYS A 34 -20.27 3.81 6.33
C CYS A 34 -20.99 4.13 7.64
N SER A 35 -22.20 4.67 7.57
CA SER A 35 -23.01 4.95 8.76
C SER A 35 -23.44 3.69 9.54
N GLN A 36 -23.27 2.49 8.96
CA GLN A 36 -23.59 1.22 9.62
C GLN A 36 -22.38 0.56 10.27
N CYS A 37 -21.24 0.46 9.57
CA CYS A 37 -20.06 -0.26 10.07
C CYS A 37 -18.84 0.63 10.34
N GLY A 38 -18.89 1.92 9.97
CA GLY A 38 -17.77 2.85 10.09
C GLY A 38 -16.63 2.63 9.10
N SER A 39 -16.73 1.65 8.19
CA SER A 39 -15.69 1.40 7.19
C SER A 39 -15.66 2.50 6.12
N PRO A 40 -14.48 2.87 5.61
CA PRO A 40 -14.36 3.83 4.53
C PRO A 40 -14.99 3.28 3.24
N ILE A 41 -15.84 4.08 2.62
CA ILE A 41 -16.50 3.80 1.35
C ILE A 41 -15.89 4.74 0.31
N GLN A 42 -15.48 4.15 -0.81
CA GLN A 42 -15.01 4.94 -1.95
C GLN A 42 -16.15 5.75 -2.56
N PRO A 43 -15.91 7.02 -2.94
CA PRO A 43 -16.90 7.82 -3.64
C PRO A 43 -17.33 7.15 -4.95
N GLY A 44 -18.62 7.17 -5.25
CA GLY A 44 -19.20 6.53 -6.44
C GLY A 44 -19.56 5.05 -6.27
N LYS A 45 -19.49 4.48 -5.06
CA LYS A 45 -20.03 3.15 -4.76
C LYS A 45 -21.46 3.27 -4.21
N ASN A 46 -22.37 2.47 -4.77
CA ASN A 46 -23.76 2.40 -4.30
C ASN A 46 -23.94 1.48 -3.07
N PHE A 47 -22.90 0.76 -2.66
CA PHE A 47 -22.94 -0.20 -1.56
C PHE A 47 -21.59 -0.25 -0.84
N CYS A 48 -21.62 -0.48 0.47
CA CYS A 48 -20.44 -0.68 1.28
C CYS A 48 -19.83 -2.05 1.00
N SER A 49 -18.56 -2.08 0.60
CA SER A 49 -17.84 -3.33 0.34
C SER A 49 -17.51 -4.14 1.60
N ASN A 50 -17.66 -3.55 2.79
CA ASN A 50 -17.36 -4.22 4.05
C ASN A 50 -18.60 -4.90 4.65
N CYS A 51 -19.74 -4.19 4.75
CA CYS A 51 -20.96 -4.71 5.39
C CYS A 51 -22.13 -4.95 4.43
N GLY A 52 -22.04 -4.54 3.16
CA GLY A 52 -23.12 -4.68 2.17
C GLY A 52 -24.22 -3.62 2.27
N GLN A 53 -24.09 -2.63 3.16
CA GLN A 53 -25.08 -1.55 3.30
C GLN A 53 -25.20 -0.74 2.00
N LYS A 54 -26.43 -0.47 1.55
CA LYS A 54 -26.70 0.44 0.43
C LYS A 54 -26.33 1.88 0.83
N ILE A 55 -25.47 2.51 0.03
CA ILE A 55 -24.98 3.87 0.18
C ILE A 55 -25.58 4.62 -1.01
N GLU A 56 -26.55 5.49 -0.73
CA GLU A 56 -27.32 6.25 -1.72
C GLU A 56 -27.19 7.74 -1.41
#